data_AF-A0AAD6JJY7-F1
#
_entry.id   AF-A0AAD6JJY7-F1
#
_cell.length_a   1.000
_cell.length_b   1.000
_cell.length_c   1.000
_cell.angle_alpha   90.00
_cell.angle_beta   90.00
_cell.angle_gamma   90.00
#
_symmetry.space_group_name_H-M   'P 1'
#
loop_
_entity.id
_entity.type
_entity.pdbx_description
1 polymer ?
#
loop_
_entity_poly.entity_id
_entity_poly.type
_entity_poly.pdbx_seq_one_letter_code
_entity_poly.pdbx_strand_id
1 'polypeptide(L)'
;MTLVLKRQENIVSSLQFPQLSSRKAICFFSLCRANMEILAVLVGLCCVLQSNGIEVEALENGCQNFQSHTVMLQENQSYRTSFHFQPPPMWYKGVYHLFYQYNPYGALFGDVMIWAHSVSHDLINWIHLNHALCPTEPYDINSCWSGSATTLPGKGPVILYTGIDANHCQVQNMALPKNLSDPLLEEWIKFAQNPIMTPPDGVEGNNFRDPTTAWLSHDGKWSVIIGGWSNNQGMAILYRSEDFVNWTKNQDPLYSTERTGMWECPDFYPCVC
;
A
#
# COMPACT_ATOMS: atom_id res chain seq x y z
N MET A 1 -39.92 -12.00 29.74
CA MET A 1 -40.89 -12.91 29.11
C MET A 1 -40.41 -13.15 27.69
N THR A 2 -39.94 -14.38 27.45
CA THR A 2 -39.29 -14.87 26.23
C THR A 2 -40.24 -14.79 25.03
N LEU A 3 -39.76 -14.25 23.91
CA LEU A 3 -40.46 -14.33 22.62
C LEU A 3 -39.75 -15.36 21.73
N VAL A 4 -40.56 -16.33 21.33
CA VAL A 4 -40.23 -17.61 20.73
C VAL A 4 -40.24 -17.50 19.20
N LEU A 5 -39.20 -18.05 18.56
CA LEU A 5 -39.12 -18.28 17.12
C LEU A 5 -40.17 -19.31 16.66
N LYS A 6 -40.87 -19.05 15.55
CA LYS A 6 -41.65 -20.07 14.84
C LYS A 6 -41.23 -20.18 13.38
N ARG A 7 -40.89 -21.43 13.04
CA ARG A 7 -40.56 -22.02 11.74
C ARG A 7 -41.84 -22.24 10.92
N GLN A 8 -41.80 -22.06 9.61
CA GLN A 8 -42.84 -22.59 8.70
C GLN A 8 -42.19 -23.24 7.47
N GLU A 9 -42.61 -24.47 7.21
CA GLU A 9 -42.22 -25.32 6.08
C GLU A 9 -43.18 -25.18 4.90
N ASN A 10 -42.62 -25.29 3.69
CA ASN A 10 -43.13 -25.80 2.41
C ASN A 10 -44.64 -25.81 2.08
N ILE A 11 -44.99 -25.15 0.97
CA ILE A 11 -46.10 -25.57 0.08
C ILE A 11 -45.65 -25.44 -1.38
N VAL A 12 -45.75 -26.55 -2.11
CA VAL A 12 -45.64 -26.68 -3.58
C VAL A 12 -47.05 -26.73 -4.15
N SER A 13 -47.40 -25.85 -5.10
CA SER A 13 -48.40 -26.15 -6.14
C SER A 13 -48.45 -25.08 -7.25
N SER A 14 -48.26 -25.57 -8.48
CA SER A 14 -48.89 -25.16 -9.75
C SER A 14 -48.89 -23.68 -10.19
N LEU A 15 -48.12 -23.37 -11.23
CA LEU A 15 -48.31 -22.20 -12.11
C LEU A 15 -48.50 -22.67 -13.55
N GLN A 16 -49.66 -22.35 -14.14
CA GLN A 16 -49.92 -22.44 -15.58
C GLN A 16 -49.22 -21.30 -16.31
N PHE A 17 -48.62 -21.58 -17.47
CA PHE A 17 -48.05 -20.57 -18.37
C PHE A 17 -49.02 -20.20 -19.51
N PRO A 18 -49.09 -18.92 -19.93
CA PRO A 18 -49.84 -18.53 -21.13
C PRO A 18 -49.06 -18.86 -22.41
N GLN A 19 -49.78 -19.24 -23.47
CA GLN A 19 -49.22 -19.52 -24.79
C GLN A 19 -48.63 -18.27 -25.45
N LEU A 20 -47.37 -18.36 -25.89
CA LEU A 20 -46.72 -17.36 -26.75
C LEU A 20 -46.72 -17.81 -28.22
N SER A 21 -46.94 -16.86 -29.13
CA SER A 21 -47.09 -17.08 -30.57
C SER A 21 -45.78 -17.42 -31.31
N SER A 22 -45.93 -18.10 -32.44
CA SER A 22 -44.89 -18.81 -33.21
C SER A 22 -43.73 -17.97 -33.77
N ARG A 23 -43.78 -16.63 -33.73
CA ARG A 23 -42.69 -15.77 -34.23
C ARG A 23 -41.60 -15.46 -33.20
N LYS A 24 -41.83 -15.66 -31.89
CA LYS A 24 -40.80 -15.42 -30.85
C LYS A 24 -39.93 -16.66 -30.53
N ALA A 25 -40.41 -17.87 -30.84
CA ALA A 25 -39.63 -19.10 -30.65
C ALA A 25 -38.42 -19.20 -31.60
N ILE A 26 -38.55 -18.67 -32.83
CA ILE A 26 -37.50 -18.77 -33.86
C ILE A 26 -36.28 -17.89 -33.52
N CYS A 27 -36.47 -16.72 -32.89
CA CYS A 27 -35.36 -15.88 -32.41
C CYS A 27 -34.64 -16.49 -31.19
N PHE A 28 -35.35 -17.18 -30.31
CA PHE A 28 -34.74 -17.83 -29.13
C PHE A 28 -33.87 -19.04 -29.53
N PHE A 29 -34.31 -19.84 -30.50
CA PHE A 29 -33.51 -20.97 -30.98
C PHE A 29 -32.27 -20.53 -31.77
N SER A 30 -32.31 -19.41 -32.50
CA SER A 30 -31.14 -18.88 -33.20
C SER A 30 -30.09 -18.27 -32.25
N LEU A 31 -30.52 -17.55 -31.19
CA LEU A 31 -29.61 -17.02 -30.16
C LEU A 31 -28.97 -18.12 -29.31
N CYS A 32 -29.71 -19.18 -28.98
CA CYS A 32 -29.18 -20.30 -28.20
C CYS A 32 -28.14 -21.12 -29.00
N ARG A 33 -28.31 -21.23 -30.32
CA ARG A 33 -27.37 -21.93 -31.21
C ARG A 33 -26.07 -21.15 -31.41
N ALA A 34 -26.16 -19.82 -31.59
CA ALA A 34 -24.99 -18.95 -31.68
C ALA A 34 -24.15 -18.94 -30.38
N ASN A 35 -24.80 -18.97 -29.21
CA ASN A 35 -24.10 -19.04 -27.93
C ASN A 35 -23.41 -20.40 -27.68
N MET A 36 -23.98 -21.52 -28.16
CA MET A 36 -23.30 -22.81 -28.05
C MET A 36 -22.12 -22.95 -29.02
N GLU A 37 -22.19 -22.37 -30.22
CA GLU A 37 -21.06 -22.37 -31.15
C GLU A 37 -19.91 -21.47 -30.67
N ILE A 38 -20.21 -20.31 -30.07
CA ILE A 38 -19.19 -19.44 -29.45
C ILE A 38 -18.55 -20.13 -28.24
N LEU A 39 -19.33 -20.84 -27.42
CA LEU A 39 -18.81 -21.61 -26.29
C LEU A 39 -17.95 -22.79 -26.76
N ALA A 40 -18.33 -23.48 -27.84
CA ALA A 40 -17.54 -24.57 -28.43
C ALA A 40 -16.25 -24.07 -29.08
N VAL A 41 -16.26 -22.88 -29.69
CA VAL A 41 -15.05 -22.22 -30.22
C VAL A 41 -14.13 -21.77 -29.09
N LEU A 42 -14.66 -21.23 -27.98
CA LEU A 42 -13.86 -20.85 -26.81
C LEU A 42 -13.26 -22.06 -26.09
N VAL A 43 -14.03 -23.15 -25.91
CA VAL A 43 -13.52 -24.41 -25.35
C VAL A 43 -12.50 -25.06 -26.29
N GLY A 44 -12.74 -25.02 -27.60
CA GLY A 44 -11.80 -25.48 -28.62
C GLY A 44 -10.50 -24.67 -28.66
N LEU A 45 -10.57 -23.35 -28.51
CA LEU A 45 -9.39 -22.47 -28.43
C LEU A 45 -8.59 -22.76 -27.15
N CYS A 46 -9.25 -22.96 -26.01
CA CYS A 46 -8.60 -23.37 -24.77
C CYS A 46 -7.91 -24.74 -24.89
N CYS A 47 -8.51 -25.71 -25.58
CA CYS A 47 -7.89 -27.01 -25.81
C CYS A 47 -6.70 -26.95 -26.78
N VAL A 48 -6.74 -26.07 -27.80
CA VAL A 48 -5.61 -25.86 -28.72
C VAL A 48 -4.45 -25.12 -28.01
N LEU A 49 -4.75 -24.16 -27.15
CA LEU A 49 -3.76 -23.45 -26.33
C LEU A 49 -3.13 -24.34 -25.23
N GLN A 50 -3.83 -25.38 -24.77
CA GLN A 50 -3.27 -26.40 -23.86
C GLN A 50 -2.39 -27.45 -24.58
N SER A 51 -2.59 -27.65 -25.89
CA SER A 51 -1.81 -28.64 -26.68
C SER A 51 -0.51 -28.08 -27.27
N ASN A 52 -0.40 -26.77 -27.42
CA ASN A 52 0.80 -26.09 -27.89
C ASN A 52 1.30 -25.23 -26.73
N GLY A 53 2.26 -25.73 -25.95
CA GLY A 53 2.75 -25.13 -24.70
C GLY A 53 3.20 -23.68 -24.79
N ILE A 54 2.24 -22.77 -24.83
CA ILE A 54 2.39 -21.33 -24.65
C ILE A 54 1.73 -21.03 -23.31
N GLU A 55 2.55 -20.90 -22.28
CA GLU A 55 2.14 -20.31 -21.01
C GLU A 55 1.79 -18.84 -21.27
N VAL A 56 0.50 -18.52 -21.18
CA VAL A 56 0.05 -17.13 -21.05
C VAL A 56 0.14 -16.82 -19.56
N GLU A 57 1.23 -16.18 -19.15
CA GLU A 57 1.30 -15.55 -17.84
C GLU A 57 0.30 -14.39 -17.81
N ALA A 58 -0.80 -14.58 -17.09
CA ALA A 58 -1.55 -13.47 -16.56
C ALA A 58 -0.65 -12.78 -15.52
N LEU A 59 -0.23 -11.54 -15.79
CA LEU A 59 0.37 -10.66 -14.79
C LEU A 59 -0.67 -10.37 -13.71
N GLU A 60 -0.75 -11.22 -12.69
CA GLU A 60 -1.39 -10.90 -11.42
C GLU A 60 -0.52 -9.88 -10.69
N ASN A 61 -0.69 -8.60 -10.98
CA ASN A 61 -0.22 -7.52 -10.11
C ASN A 61 -1.09 -7.48 -8.84
N GLY A 62 -0.81 -8.38 -7.92
CA GLY A 62 -1.34 -8.38 -6.56
C GLY A 62 -0.24 -8.83 -5.62
N CYS A 63 -0.01 -8.09 -4.54
CA CYS A 63 0.86 -8.55 -3.45
C CYS A 63 0.24 -9.85 -2.94
N GLN A 64 0.77 -11.00 -3.37
CA GLN A 64 0.22 -12.30 -3.01
C GLN A 64 0.23 -12.40 -1.49
N ASN A 65 -0.86 -12.93 -0.94
CA ASN A 65 -0.91 -13.42 0.43
C ASN A 65 0.20 -14.46 0.58
N PHE A 66 1.38 -14.04 1.04
CA PHE A 66 2.37 -14.95 1.58
C PHE A 66 1.73 -15.56 2.83
N GLN A 67 1.01 -16.67 2.63
CA GLN A 67 0.78 -17.61 3.70
C GLN A 67 2.14 -17.88 4.31
N SER A 68 2.24 -17.74 5.63
CA SER A 68 3.46 -18.04 6.36
C SER A 68 3.93 -19.42 5.93
N HIS A 69 4.97 -19.49 5.10
CA HIS A 69 5.67 -20.74 4.90
C HIS A 69 6.18 -21.10 6.29
N THR A 70 5.69 -22.22 6.83
CA THR A 70 6.25 -22.83 8.03
C THR A 70 7.67 -23.27 7.66
N VAL A 71 8.61 -22.33 7.72
CA VAL A 71 10.04 -22.64 7.70
C VAL A 71 10.26 -23.46 8.95
N MET A 72 10.73 -24.70 8.78
CA MET A 72 11.20 -25.53 9.89
C MET A 72 12.43 -24.84 10.48
N LEU A 73 12.20 -23.94 11.44
CA LEU A 73 13.26 -23.17 12.09
C LEU A 73 14.08 -24.11 12.96
N GLN A 74 15.39 -24.12 12.72
CA GLN A 74 16.35 -24.88 13.50
C GLN A 74 16.35 -24.36 14.95
N GLU A 75 16.08 -25.26 15.90
CA GLU A 75 16.04 -24.98 17.34
C GLU A 75 17.44 -24.64 17.87
N ASN A 76 17.84 -23.37 17.77
CA ASN A 76 18.66 -22.61 18.72
C ASN A 76 19.08 -21.27 18.07
N GLN A 77 18.18 -20.29 18.02
CA GLN A 77 18.50 -18.95 17.52
C GLN A 77 18.97 -18.06 18.68
N SER A 78 20.17 -18.35 19.19
CA SER A 78 20.78 -17.72 20.37
C SER A 78 20.90 -16.19 20.30
N TYR A 79 20.86 -15.62 19.09
CA TYR A 79 20.94 -14.18 18.85
C TYR A 79 19.58 -13.50 18.65
N ARG A 80 18.46 -14.24 18.61
CA ARG A 80 17.15 -13.61 18.58
C ARG A 80 16.89 -12.94 19.92
N THR A 81 16.64 -11.64 19.88
CA THR A 81 16.20 -10.89 21.05
C THR A 81 14.82 -11.41 21.47
N SER A 82 14.57 -11.50 22.77
CA SER A 82 13.28 -11.97 23.30
C SER A 82 12.23 -10.86 23.43
N PHE A 83 12.64 -9.58 23.37
CA PHE A 83 11.77 -8.43 23.68
C PHE A 83 12.11 -7.11 22.96
N HIS A 84 12.94 -7.10 21.91
CA HIS A 84 13.29 -5.84 21.23
C HIS A 84 12.50 -5.64 19.94
N PHE A 85 11.95 -4.44 19.78
CA PHE A 85 11.56 -3.85 18.50
C PHE A 85 12.00 -2.37 18.49
N GLN A 86 12.40 -1.80 17.34
CA GLN A 86 12.82 -0.39 17.16
C GLN A 86 12.37 0.04 15.75
N PRO A 87 11.44 1.00 15.51
CA PRO A 87 11.46 2.47 15.71
C PRO A 87 10.14 3.04 16.34
N PRO A 88 9.88 4.38 16.40
CA PRO A 88 8.65 4.93 17.00
C PRO A 88 7.35 4.51 16.25
N PRO A 89 6.30 4.09 16.98
CA PRO A 89 5.05 3.62 16.40
C PRO A 89 4.02 4.75 16.20
N MET A 90 3.14 4.57 15.21
CA MET A 90 1.93 5.39 15.02
C MET A 90 0.82 4.90 15.96
N TRP A 91 0.09 5.79 16.63
CA TRP A 91 -1.08 5.43 17.42
C TRP A 91 -2.39 5.71 16.68
N TYR A 92 -3.26 4.70 16.56
CA TYR A 92 -4.58 4.85 15.95
C TYR A 92 -5.62 3.98 16.68
N LYS A 93 -6.74 4.58 17.09
CA LYS A 93 -7.90 3.89 17.70
C LYS A 93 -7.58 2.86 18.81
N GLY A 94 -6.61 3.14 19.67
CA GLY A 94 -6.26 2.22 20.76
C GLY A 94 -5.15 1.21 20.43
N VAL A 95 -4.55 1.34 19.25
CA VAL A 95 -3.57 0.39 18.69
C VAL A 95 -2.33 1.17 18.28
N TYR A 96 -1.16 0.67 18.65
CA TYR A 96 0.13 1.09 18.11
C TYR A 96 0.41 0.32 16.82
N HIS A 97 0.79 1.02 15.77
CA HIS A 97 1.15 0.48 14.47
C HIS A 97 2.61 0.75 14.23
N LEU A 98 3.27 -0.25 13.66
CA LEU A 98 4.67 -0.19 13.37
C LEU A 98 4.93 -0.76 11.99
N PHE A 99 5.50 0.09 11.16
CA PHE A 99 5.94 -0.23 9.82
C PHE A 99 7.45 -0.25 9.75
N TYR A 100 8.00 -1.12 8.91
CA TYR A 100 9.44 -1.27 8.79
C TYR A 100 9.83 -1.79 7.41
N GLN A 101 10.98 -1.33 6.94
CA GLN A 101 11.63 -1.84 5.73
C GLN A 101 11.87 -3.34 5.88
N TYR A 102 11.32 -4.12 4.96
CA TYR A 102 11.43 -5.57 4.97
C TYR A 102 11.80 -6.08 3.58
N ASN A 103 12.73 -7.03 3.54
CA ASN A 103 13.03 -7.79 2.34
C ASN A 103 12.29 -9.13 2.44
N PRO A 104 11.24 -9.37 1.63
CA PRO A 104 10.51 -10.64 1.65
C PRO A 104 11.30 -11.80 1.04
N TYR A 105 12.40 -11.53 0.35
CA TYR A 105 13.18 -12.52 -0.40
C TYR A 105 14.49 -12.94 0.27
N GLY A 106 14.90 -12.29 1.37
CA GLY A 106 16.18 -12.59 2.00
C GLY A 106 16.47 -11.81 3.27
N ALA A 107 17.57 -12.19 3.93
CA ALA A 107 18.02 -11.58 5.18
C ALA A 107 18.94 -10.36 5.00
N LEU A 108 19.28 -10.02 3.76
CA LEU A 108 20.10 -8.85 3.41
C LEU A 108 19.21 -7.75 2.84
N PHE A 109 19.73 -6.53 2.72
CA PHE A 109 19.08 -5.51 1.91
C PHE A 109 18.90 -6.02 0.48
N GLY A 110 17.69 -5.88 -0.06
CA GLY A 110 17.32 -6.40 -1.37
C GLY A 110 17.10 -5.29 -2.37
N ASP A 111 17.05 -5.65 -3.65
CA ASP A 111 16.66 -4.73 -4.73
C ASP A 111 15.22 -4.22 -4.53
N VAL A 112 14.36 -5.06 -3.94
CA VAL A 112 12.95 -4.79 -3.68
C VAL A 112 12.70 -4.80 -2.17
N MET A 113 12.45 -3.61 -1.62
CA MET A 113 12.05 -3.40 -0.23
C MET A 113 10.57 -3.04 -0.14
N ILE A 114 9.92 -3.52 0.92
CA ILE A 114 8.49 -3.29 1.21
C ILE A 114 8.29 -2.76 2.62
N TRP A 115 7.07 -2.33 2.94
CA TRP A 115 6.68 -2.03 4.32
C TRP A 115 5.95 -3.22 4.92
N ALA A 116 6.64 -3.96 5.80
CA ALA A 116 5.97 -4.89 6.69
C ALA A 116 5.27 -4.12 7.81
N HIS A 117 4.23 -4.72 8.41
CA HIS A 117 3.35 -4.07 9.37
C HIS A 117 3.11 -4.97 10.57
N SER A 118 3.22 -4.39 11.76
CA SER A 118 2.83 -5.04 13.00
C SER A 118 2.10 -4.07 13.91
N VAL A 119 1.25 -4.62 14.77
CA VAL A 119 0.45 -3.83 15.72
C VAL A 119 0.64 -4.31 17.15
N SER A 120 0.44 -3.41 18.10
CA SER A 120 0.55 -3.70 19.53
C SER A 120 -0.41 -2.84 20.34
N HIS A 121 -0.78 -3.31 21.53
CA HIS A 121 -1.51 -2.49 22.51
C HIS A 121 -0.60 -1.90 23.60
N ASP A 122 0.65 -2.36 23.70
CA ASP A 122 1.55 -2.05 24.82
C ASP A 122 3.00 -1.78 24.42
N LEU A 123 3.31 -1.79 23.11
CA LEU A 123 4.65 -1.63 22.52
C LEU A 123 5.63 -2.77 22.81
N ILE A 124 5.16 -3.85 23.42
CA ILE A 124 5.97 -5.01 23.81
C ILE A 124 5.50 -6.24 23.04
N ASN A 125 4.20 -6.50 23.05
CA ASN A 125 3.58 -7.66 22.42
C ASN A 125 3.06 -7.25 21.05
N TRP A 126 3.66 -7.83 20.00
CA TRP A 126 3.39 -7.47 18.61
C TRP A 126 2.63 -8.58 17.88
N ILE A 127 1.63 -8.18 17.09
CA ILE A 127 0.91 -9.02 16.14
C ILE A 127 1.38 -8.62 14.74
N HIS A 128 1.95 -9.57 14.01
CA HIS A 128 2.34 -9.36 12.62
C HIS A 128 1.10 -9.38 11.72
N LEU A 129 1.01 -8.39 10.83
CA LEU A 129 -0.05 -8.26 9.83
C LEU A 129 0.54 -8.44 8.43
N ASN A 130 -0.33 -8.40 7.42
CA ASN A 130 0.08 -8.37 6.02
C ASN A 130 0.93 -7.12 5.72
N HIS A 131 1.69 -7.18 4.63
CA HIS A 131 2.52 -6.05 4.20
C HIS A 131 1.63 -4.85 3.84
N ALA A 132 1.94 -3.68 4.41
CA ALA A 132 1.15 -2.48 4.22
C ALA A 132 1.40 -1.84 2.84
N LEU A 133 2.66 -1.80 2.39
CA LEU A 133 3.04 -1.25 1.09
C LEU A 133 3.97 -2.23 0.37
N CYS A 134 3.56 -2.68 -0.82
CA CYS A 134 4.37 -3.44 -1.76
C CYS A 134 4.53 -2.61 -3.06
N PRO A 135 5.64 -2.72 -3.82
CA PRO A 135 5.76 -2.16 -5.15
C PRO A 135 4.66 -2.66 -6.09
N THR A 136 3.85 -1.75 -6.62
CA THR A 136 2.74 -2.13 -7.52
C THR A 136 2.51 -1.13 -8.64
N GLU A 137 3.08 0.07 -8.56
CA GLU A 137 2.80 1.17 -9.48
C GLU A 137 4.10 1.76 -10.04
N PRO A 138 4.08 2.41 -11.22
CA PRO A 138 5.30 2.89 -11.87
C PRO A 138 6.20 3.80 -11.01
N TYR A 139 5.62 4.53 -10.05
CA TYR A 139 6.33 5.46 -9.16
C TYR A 139 6.99 4.78 -7.94
N ASP A 140 6.75 3.48 -7.72
CA ASP A 140 7.39 2.70 -6.66
C ASP A 140 7.75 1.27 -7.07
N ILE A 141 7.71 0.99 -8.38
CA ILE A 141 7.81 -0.35 -8.96
C ILE A 141 9.10 -1.09 -8.57
N ASN A 142 10.18 -0.34 -8.30
CA ASN A 142 11.46 -0.92 -7.90
C ASN A 142 11.56 -1.11 -6.38
N SER A 143 10.90 -0.28 -5.57
CA SER A 143 10.98 -0.36 -4.10
C SER A 143 10.03 0.63 -3.42
N CYS A 144 9.54 0.25 -2.24
CA CYS A 144 8.88 1.14 -1.27
C CYS A 144 9.84 1.40 -0.10
N TRP A 145 10.55 2.52 -0.13
CA TRP A 145 11.50 2.96 0.90
C TRP A 145 10.83 3.69 2.06
N SER A 146 11.66 4.15 3.01
CA SER A 146 11.23 4.75 4.27
C SER A 146 10.36 6.00 4.09
N GLY A 147 9.74 6.40 5.20
CA GLY A 147 8.74 7.43 5.25
C GLY A 147 8.08 7.47 6.61
N SER A 148 7.04 8.29 6.73
CA SER A 148 6.42 8.60 8.02
C SER A 148 4.91 8.70 7.89
N ALA A 149 4.22 8.48 9.01
CA ALA A 149 2.78 8.68 9.11
C ALA A 149 2.44 10.06 9.71
N THR A 150 1.36 10.66 9.22
CA THR A 150 0.76 11.89 9.77
C THR A 150 -0.72 11.66 9.98
N THR A 151 -1.25 11.98 11.16
CA THR A 151 -2.70 11.93 11.41
C THR A 151 -3.34 13.26 11.04
N LEU A 152 -4.15 13.25 9.99
CA LEU A 152 -4.87 14.43 9.53
C LEU A 152 -6.16 14.62 10.33
N PRO A 153 -6.43 15.84 10.85
CA PRO A 153 -7.66 16.14 11.58
C PRO A 153 -8.91 15.77 10.77
N GLY A 154 -9.77 14.92 11.33
CA GLY A 154 -11.02 14.47 10.70
C GLY A 154 -10.88 13.53 9.50
N LYS A 155 -9.66 13.25 9.03
CA LYS A 155 -9.39 12.39 7.85
C LYS A 155 -8.66 11.09 8.19
N GLY A 156 -8.02 11.00 9.36
CA GLY A 156 -7.28 9.81 9.79
C GLY A 156 -5.81 9.82 9.36
N PRO A 157 -5.09 8.71 9.55
CA PRO A 157 -3.67 8.63 9.26
C PRO A 157 -3.41 8.57 7.75
N VAL A 158 -2.30 9.16 7.34
CA VAL A 158 -1.77 9.18 5.98
C VAL A 158 -0.28 8.84 6.05
N ILE A 159 0.20 8.01 5.14
CA ILE A 159 1.62 7.71 5.00
C ILE A 159 2.18 8.54 3.84
N LEU A 160 3.29 9.22 4.09
CA LEU A 160 4.19 9.70 3.05
C LEU A 160 5.40 8.77 3.02
N TYR A 161 5.80 8.30 1.84
CA TYR A 161 6.94 7.40 1.69
C TYR A 161 7.70 7.65 0.40
N THR A 162 8.96 7.26 0.36
CA THR A 162 9.76 7.30 -0.86
C THR A 162 9.54 6.02 -1.68
N GLY A 163 9.12 6.17 -2.93
CA GLY A 163 9.15 5.10 -3.93
C GLY A 163 10.37 5.23 -4.84
N ILE A 164 10.84 4.09 -5.34
CA ILE A 164 11.81 4.05 -6.43
C ILE A 164 11.05 3.79 -7.72
N ASP A 165 10.97 4.82 -8.56
CA ASP A 165 10.24 4.75 -9.83
C ASP A 165 10.95 3.87 -10.87
N ALA A 166 10.31 3.65 -12.01
CA ALA A 166 10.83 2.84 -13.11
C ALA A 166 12.19 3.33 -13.67
N ASN A 167 12.57 4.59 -13.42
CA ASN A 167 13.84 5.18 -13.84
C ASN A 167 14.89 5.17 -12.72
N HIS A 168 14.63 4.48 -11.61
CA HIS A 168 15.45 4.48 -10.39
C HIS A 168 15.58 5.86 -9.72
N CYS A 169 14.61 6.75 -9.94
CA CYS A 169 14.50 8.01 -9.22
C CYS A 169 13.70 7.82 -7.93
N GLN A 170 14.14 8.51 -6.87
CA GLN A 170 13.45 8.60 -5.60
C GLN A 170 12.35 9.66 -5.72
N VAL A 171 11.10 9.26 -5.50
CA VAL A 171 9.93 10.12 -5.57
C VAL A 171 9.08 9.93 -4.32
N GLN A 172 8.33 10.96 -3.92
CA GLN A 172 7.49 10.88 -2.71
C GLN A 172 6.05 10.59 -3.08
N ASN A 173 5.52 9.59 -2.40
CA ASN A 173 4.21 9.01 -2.65
C ASN A 173 3.37 9.08 -1.38
N MET A 174 2.06 9.07 -1.56
CA MET A 174 1.09 9.06 -0.47
C MET A 174 0.28 7.76 -0.48
N ALA A 175 0.01 7.22 0.71
CA ALA A 175 -0.91 6.10 0.91
C ALA A 175 -1.91 6.41 2.03
N LEU A 176 -3.12 5.88 1.88
CA LEU A 176 -4.27 6.10 2.74
C LEU A 176 -4.84 4.76 3.19
N PRO A 177 -5.35 4.61 4.42
CA PRO A 177 -6.05 3.39 4.79
C PRO A 177 -7.30 3.19 3.93
N LYS A 178 -7.51 1.95 3.48
CA LYS A 178 -8.71 1.58 2.74
C LYS A 178 -9.97 1.64 3.60
N ASN A 179 -9.84 1.31 4.88
CA ASN A 179 -10.94 1.27 5.83
C ASN A 179 -10.56 1.94 7.14
N LEU A 180 -10.92 3.20 7.32
CA LEU A 180 -10.69 3.92 8.58
C LEU A 180 -11.45 3.33 9.78
N SER A 181 -12.50 2.52 9.55
CA SER A 181 -13.24 1.89 10.64
C SER A 181 -12.44 0.76 11.29
N ASP A 182 -11.55 0.12 10.53
CA ASP A 182 -10.65 -0.92 11.01
C ASP A 182 -9.55 -0.31 11.91
N PRO A 183 -9.45 -0.70 13.19
CA PRO A 183 -8.37 -0.26 14.06
C PRO A 183 -7.01 -0.87 13.70
N LEU A 184 -6.96 -1.97 12.95
CA LEU A 184 -5.72 -2.64 12.57
C LEU A 184 -5.08 -2.03 11.31
N LEU A 185 -5.87 -1.31 10.50
CA LEU A 185 -5.42 -0.66 9.27
C LEU A 185 -4.67 -1.65 8.36
N GLU A 186 -5.24 -2.83 8.15
CA GLU A 186 -4.59 -3.92 7.41
C GLU A 186 -4.36 -3.59 5.93
N GLU A 187 -5.25 -2.80 5.33
CA GLU A 187 -5.22 -2.48 3.91
C GLU A 187 -4.97 -0.99 3.67
N TRP A 188 -4.01 -0.69 2.78
CA TRP A 188 -3.66 0.66 2.34
C TRP A 188 -3.87 0.80 0.84
N ILE A 189 -4.34 1.97 0.42
CA ILE A 189 -4.53 2.36 -0.97
C ILE A 189 -3.53 3.49 -1.27
N LYS A 190 -2.77 3.33 -2.35
CA LYS A 190 -1.88 4.38 -2.83
C LYS A 190 -2.68 5.47 -3.53
N PHE A 191 -2.28 6.72 -3.33
CA PHE A 191 -2.97 7.86 -3.90
C PHE A 191 -2.85 7.87 -5.43
N ALA A 192 -3.97 8.08 -6.13
CA ALA A 192 -4.05 7.93 -7.57
C ALA A 192 -3.17 8.90 -8.38
N GLN A 193 -2.79 10.03 -7.79
CA GLN A 193 -1.95 11.05 -8.45
C GLN A 193 -0.49 11.01 -7.99
N ASN A 194 -0.05 9.90 -7.39
CA ASN A 194 1.36 9.70 -7.08
C ASN A 194 2.22 9.71 -8.38
N PRO A 195 3.47 10.17 -8.31
CA PRO A 195 4.12 10.76 -7.12
C PRO A 195 3.64 12.20 -6.88
N ILE A 196 3.53 12.59 -5.61
CA ILE A 196 3.08 13.92 -5.21
C ILE A 196 4.24 14.92 -5.04
N MET A 197 5.48 14.43 -4.92
CA MET A 197 6.69 15.26 -4.96
C MET A 197 7.80 14.51 -5.69
N THR A 198 8.47 15.17 -6.62
CA THR A 198 9.64 14.65 -7.34
C THR A 198 10.91 15.41 -6.91
N PRO A 199 12.11 14.89 -7.19
CA PRO A 199 13.36 15.60 -6.92
C PRO A 199 13.30 17.02 -7.51
N PRO A 200 13.56 18.06 -6.70
CA PRO A 200 13.55 19.43 -7.19
C PRO A 200 14.80 19.73 -8.04
N ASP A 201 14.76 20.81 -8.81
CA ASP A 201 15.89 21.25 -9.61
C ASP A 201 17.18 21.36 -8.77
N GLY A 202 18.26 20.78 -9.30
CA GLY A 202 19.57 20.73 -8.65
C GLY A 202 19.75 19.62 -7.61
N VAL A 203 18.73 18.82 -7.32
CA VAL A 203 18.83 17.61 -6.49
C VAL A 203 18.78 16.37 -7.39
N GLU A 204 19.78 15.51 -7.28
CA GLU A 204 19.85 14.28 -8.08
C GLU A 204 18.76 13.29 -7.65
N GLY A 205 18.27 12.48 -8.59
CA GLY A 205 17.17 11.53 -8.34
C GLY A 205 17.46 10.47 -7.28
N ASN A 206 18.73 10.22 -6.94
CA ASN A 206 19.13 9.30 -5.88
C ASN A 206 19.44 9.99 -4.54
N ASN A 207 19.14 11.29 -4.41
CA ASN A 207 19.46 12.12 -3.25
C ASN A 207 18.23 12.88 -2.73
N PHE A 208 17.06 12.22 -2.71
CA PHE A 208 15.78 12.83 -2.31
C PHE A 208 14.82 11.80 -1.68
N ARG A 209 14.87 11.61 -0.35
CA ARG A 209 14.12 10.52 0.31
C ARG A 209 13.78 10.78 1.78
N ASP A 210 12.95 9.90 2.31
CA ASP A 210 12.56 9.79 3.71
C ASP A 210 11.74 11.01 4.20
N PRO A 211 10.49 11.18 3.72
CA PRO A 211 9.62 12.24 4.19
C PRO A 211 9.27 12.05 5.67
N THR A 212 9.36 13.14 6.43
CA THR A 212 9.00 13.21 7.85
C THR A 212 7.50 13.12 8.11
N THR A 213 7.13 12.93 9.38
CA THR A 213 5.79 13.31 9.85
C THR A 213 5.61 14.81 9.63
N ALA A 214 4.53 15.17 8.94
CA ALA A 214 4.23 16.55 8.64
C ALA A 214 3.63 17.27 9.86
N TRP A 215 3.86 18.57 9.95
CA TRP A 215 3.28 19.43 10.99
C TRP A 215 2.48 20.57 10.39
N LEU A 216 1.39 20.94 11.07
CA LEU A 216 0.57 22.08 10.69
C LEU A 216 1.17 23.36 11.27
N SER A 217 1.60 24.28 10.39
CA SER A 217 2.18 25.56 10.78
C SER A 217 1.09 26.56 11.21
N HIS A 218 1.47 27.61 11.94
CA HIS A 218 0.52 28.62 12.44
C HIS A 218 -0.27 29.37 11.35
N ASP A 219 0.24 29.42 10.13
CA ASP A 219 -0.44 30.00 8.97
C ASP A 219 -1.42 29.01 8.28
N GLY A 220 -1.70 27.87 8.91
CA GLY A 220 -2.65 26.88 8.43
C GLY A 220 -2.14 25.99 7.31
N LYS A 221 -0.84 26.03 6.98
CA LYS A 221 -0.24 25.16 5.97
C LYS A 221 0.54 24.02 6.60
N TRP A 222 0.40 22.83 6.04
CA TRP A 222 1.25 21.69 6.35
C TRP A 222 2.67 21.95 5.87
N SER A 223 3.62 21.47 6.65
CA SER A 223 5.04 21.48 6.33
C SER A 223 5.58 20.06 6.49
N VAL A 224 6.49 19.66 5.61
CA VAL A 224 7.21 18.39 5.66
C VAL A 224 8.65 18.64 5.23
N ILE A 225 9.60 17.93 5.84
CA ILE A 225 10.98 17.87 5.35
C ILE A 225 11.29 16.51 4.75
N ILE A 226 12.11 16.55 3.70
CA ILE A 226 12.64 15.39 2.99
C ILE A 226 14.16 15.49 3.02
N GLY A 227 14.81 14.37 3.28
CA GLY A 227 16.26 14.25 3.26
C GLY A 227 16.80 14.50 1.86
N GLY A 228 17.90 15.24 1.77
CA GLY A 228 18.44 15.64 0.49
C GLY A 228 19.94 15.89 0.49
N TRP A 229 20.53 15.87 -0.71
CA TRP A 229 21.91 16.26 -0.94
C TRP A 229 22.04 17.00 -2.27
N SER A 230 22.68 18.17 -2.23
CA SER A 230 23.03 18.94 -3.41
C SER A 230 24.20 19.86 -3.11
N ASN A 231 25.07 20.11 -4.10
CA ASN A 231 26.18 21.07 -3.99
C ASN A 231 27.05 20.86 -2.73
N ASN A 232 27.34 19.60 -2.39
CA ASN A 232 28.11 19.21 -1.19
C ASN A 232 27.46 19.60 0.16
N GLN A 233 26.15 19.86 0.17
CA GLN A 233 25.37 20.18 1.36
C GLN A 233 24.31 19.11 1.61
N GLY A 234 24.33 18.53 2.80
CA GLY A 234 23.20 17.73 3.31
C GLY A 234 22.07 18.69 3.69
N MET A 235 20.84 18.31 3.38
CA MET A 235 19.69 19.22 3.42
C MET A 235 18.45 18.55 4.03
N ALA A 236 17.71 19.33 4.83
CA ALA A 236 16.32 19.08 5.16
C ALA A 236 15.45 19.93 4.22
N ILE A 237 15.10 19.39 3.05
CA ILE A 237 14.37 20.11 2.01
C ILE A 237 12.93 20.31 2.48
N LEU A 238 12.51 21.56 2.64
CA LEU A 238 11.20 21.91 3.17
C LEU A 238 10.16 22.03 2.04
N TYR A 239 9.03 21.35 2.20
CA TYR A 239 7.84 21.49 1.36
C TYR A 239 6.65 21.96 2.20
N ARG A 240 5.72 22.66 1.54
CA ARG A 240 4.48 23.16 2.16
C ARG A 240 3.25 22.80 1.34
N SER A 241 2.13 22.55 2.01
CA SER A 241 0.86 22.22 1.35
C SER A 241 -0.34 22.74 2.16
N GLU A 242 -1.40 23.13 1.48
CA GLU A 242 -2.67 23.50 2.11
C GLU A 242 -3.63 22.29 2.24
N ASP A 243 -3.54 21.34 1.34
CA ASP A 243 -4.49 20.22 1.19
C ASP A 243 -3.87 18.83 1.44
N PHE A 244 -2.56 18.78 1.72
CA PHE A 244 -1.73 17.57 1.88
C PHE A 244 -1.45 16.80 0.57
N VAL A 245 -1.89 17.34 -0.56
CA VAL A 245 -1.75 16.72 -1.90
C VAL A 245 -0.82 17.54 -2.77
N ASN A 246 -1.08 18.84 -2.87
CA ASN A 246 -0.30 19.77 -3.66
C ASN A 246 0.81 20.37 -2.79
N TRP A 247 2.04 19.91 -3.01
CA TRP A 247 3.21 20.33 -2.24
C TRP A 247 4.08 21.28 -3.05
N THR A 248 4.41 22.42 -2.45
CA THR A 248 5.33 23.40 -3.03
C THR A 248 6.63 23.40 -2.23
N LYS A 249 7.76 23.19 -2.92
CA LYS A 249 9.08 23.32 -2.31
C LYS A 249 9.30 24.76 -1.87
N ASN A 250 9.78 24.96 -0.65
CA ASN A 250 10.27 26.26 -0.23
C ASN A 250 11.57 26.61 -0.98
N GLN A 251 11.83 27.92 -1.11
CA GLN A 251 13.07 28.42 -1.71
C GLN A 251 14.30 27.90 -0.96
N ASP A 252 14.29 28.11 0.36
CA ASP A 252 15.34 27.63 1.26
C ASP A 252 14.92 26.32 1.95
N PRO A 253 15.86 25.39 2.18
CA PRO A 253 15.61 24.24 3.05
C PRO A 253 15.30 24.70 4.48
N LEU A 254 14.73 23.81 5.30
CA LEU A 254 14.58 24.10 6.73
C LEU A 254 15.95 24.31 7.37
N TYR A 255 16.91 23.47 7.00
CA TYR A 255 18.30 23.59 7.39
C TYR A 255 19.20 22.83 6.39
N SER A 256 20.43 23.28 6.23
CA SER A 256 21.45 22.57 5.45
C SER A 256 22.84 22.83 6.02
N THR A 257 23.78 21.93 5.74
CA THR A 257 25.19 22.12 6.09
C THR A 257 26.11 21.38 5.13
N GLU A 258 27.29 21.96 4.90
CA GLU A 258 28.32 21.36 4.06
C GLU A 258 28.94 20.10 4.68
N ARG A 259 29.53 19.25 3.82
CA ARG A 259 30.44 18.15 4.21
C ARG A 259 29.82 17.09 5.13
N THR A 260 28.51 16.90 5.05
CA THR A 260 27.79 15.84 5.77
C THR A 260 27.33 14.69 4.88
N GLY A 261 27.36 14.87 3.55
CA GLY A 261 26.79 13.91 2.61
C GLY A 261 25.26 13.96 2.60
N MET A 262 24.64 12.88 2.16
CA MET A 262 23.19 12.74 2.12
C MET A 262 22.59 12.64 3.51
N TRP A 263 21.56 13.46 3.78
CA TRP A 263 20.75 13.32 4.98
C TRP A 263 19.64 12.32 4.72
N GLU A 264 19.64 11.25 5.49
CA GLU A 264 18.62 10.20 5.49
C GLU A 264 17.80 10.27 6.77
N CYS A 265 16.54 9.82 6.69
CA CYS A 265 15.60 9.79 7.81
C CYS A 265 15.64 11.05 8.69
N PRO A 266 15.49 12.27 8.11
CA PRO A 266 15.37 13.45 8.95
C PRO A 266 14.17 13.31 9.89
N ASP A 267 14.22 13.98 11.03
CA ASP A 267 13.10 14.10 11.95
C ASP A 267 13.07 15.52 12.53
N PHE A 268 11.86 16.04 12.77
CA PHE A 268 11.65 17.39 13.26
C PHE A 268 10.40 17.46 14.14
N TYR A 269 10.61 17.73 15.43
CA TYR A 269 9.55 17.77 16.43
C TYR A 269 9.86 18.79 17.53
N PRO A 270 8.83 19.37 18.17
CA PRO A 270 9.02 20.23 19.33
C PRO A 270 9.34 19.39 20.58
N CYS A 271 10.20 19.93 21.44
CA CYS A 271 10.39 19.46 22.81
C CYS A 271 9.89 20.55 23.77
N VAL A 272 9.20 20.15 24.83
CA VAL A 272 8.86 21.08 25.92
C VAL A 272 10.15 21.35 26.69
N CYS A 273 10.55 22.62 26.74
CA CYS A 273 11.68 23.10 27.53
C CYS A 273 11.27 23.40 28.98
#